data_AF-A0A846UC48-F1
#
_entry.id   AF-A0A846UC48-F1
#
_cell.length_a   1.000
_cell.length_b   1.000
_cell.length_c   1.000
_cell.angle_alpha   90.00
_cell.angle_beta   90.00
_cell.angle_gamma   90.00
#
_symmetry.space_group_name_H-M   'P 1'
#
loop_
_entity.id
_entity.type
_entity.pdbx_description
1 polymer ?
#
loop_
_entity_poly.entity_id
_entity_poly.type
_entity_poly.pdbx_seq_one_letter_code
_entity_poly.pdbx_strand_id
1 'polypeptide(L)'
;MSRIIAIVGAESTGKTTLAGELQASLQRDGHSVALVGEYLREFCDRHARTPRVDEQAAIAREQSQRIARAAEANDIVIADTTALMIAVYSEQVFGDRSLYDSAIEAQRGCTLTLLTALDIPWQADGLQRDGPQVREPVTALVRAALGRGGIGYSVVAGTGPSRLSHALLAVRHALLAPSLLDEARANPRWQWVCERCGDAECERHLLP
;
A
#
# COMPACT_ATOMS: atom_id res chain seq x y z
N MET A 1 11.64 6.57 13.46
CA MET A 1 10.83 5.38 13.13
C MET A 1 10.87 5.20 11.62
N SER A 2 11.09 3.97 11.14
CA SER A 2 11.12 3.68 9.70
C SER A 2 9.77 3.96 9.04
N ARG A 3 9.80 4.34 7.77
CA ARG A 3 8.64 4.71 6.95
C ARG A 3 8.26 3.53 6.06
N ILE A 4 7.12 2.91 6.35
CA ILE A 4 6.64 1.77 5.57
C ILE A 4 5.65 2.26 4.51
N ILE A 5 6.01 2.06 3.25
CA ILE A 5 5.19 2.35 2.08
C ILE A 5 4.64 1.04 1.53
N ALA A 6 3.35 0.77 1.77
CA ALA A 6 2.68 -0.42 1.30
C ALA A 6 2.16 -0.22 -0.12
N ILE A 7 2.38 -1.22 -0.99
CA ILE A 7 1.81 -1.28 -2.33
C ILE A 7 0.83 -2.45 -2.38
N VAL A 8 -0.43 -2.12 -2.62
CA VAL A 8 -1.54 -3.08 -2.68
C VAL A 8 -2.32 -2.90 -3.99
N GLY A 9 -3.03 -3.95 -4.39
CA GLY A 9 -3.84 -3.95 -5.61
C GLY A 9 -3.87 -5.32 -6.25
N ALA A 10 -4.81 -5.49 -7.18
CA ALA A 10 -5.04 -6.75 -7.86
C ALA A 10 -3.82 -7.28 -8.62
N GLU A 11 -3.89 -8.52 -9.07
CA GLU A 11 -2.86 -9.10 -9.92
C GLU A 11 -2.58 -8.31 -11.20
N SER A 12 -1.31 -8.37 -11.64
CA SER A 12 -0.84 -7.79 -12.90
C SER A 12 -1.20 -6.31 -13.08
N THR A 13 -1.14 -5.55 -11.98
CA THR A 13 -1.26 -4.08 -11.94
C THR A 13 0.10 -3.39 -11.77
N GLY A 14 1.21 -4.09 -12.04
CA GLY A 14 2.55 -3.48 -12.07
C GLY A 14 3.10 -3.06 -10.70
N LYS A 15 2.66 -3.71 -9.62
CA LYS A 15 3.14 -3.42 -8.25
C LYS A 15 4.65 -3.64 -8.13
N THR A 16 5.15 -4.79 -8.58
CA THR A 16 6.57 -5.16 -8.46
C THR A 16 7.49 -4.23 -9.24
N THR A 17 7.10 -3.85 -10.47
CA THR A 17 7.82 -2.84 -11.25
C THR A 17 7.86 -1.50 -10.51
N LEU A 18 6.70 -1.02 -10.05
CA LEU A 18 6.61 0.24 -9.31
C LEU A 18 7.44 0.22 -8.02
N ALA A 19 7.44 -0.90 -7.31
CA ALA A 19 8.17 -1.07 -6.06
C ALA A 19 9.69 -0.94 -6.27
N GLY A 20 10.22 -1.60 -7.32
CA GLY A 20 11.63 -1.48 -7.71
C GLY A 20 12.00 -0.07 -8.18
N GLU A 21 11.13 0.56 -8.98
CA GLU A 21 11.33 1.94 -9.44
C GLU A 21 11.33 2.95 -8.28
N LEU A 22 10.43 2.80 -7.31
CA LEU A 22 10.39 3.61 -6.08
C LEU A 22 11.66 3.41 -5.26
N GLN A 23 12.07 2.16 -5.02
CA GLN A 23 13.30 1.86 -4.29
C GLN A 23 14.50 2.54 -4.94
N ALA A 24 14.70 2.33 -6.24
CA ALA A 24 15.81 2.92 -6.98
C ALA A 24 15.79 4.46 -6.93
N SER A 25 14.60 5.07 -6.99
CA SER A 25 14.50 6.52 -6.91
C SER A 25 14.81 7.09 -5.53
N LEU A 26 14.33 6.45 -4.47
CA LEU A 26 14.57 6.92 -3.11
C LEU A 26 16.01 6.68 -2.66
N GLN A 27 16.64 5.60 -3.14
CA GLN A 27 18.08 5.37 -2.93
C GLN A 27 18.93 6.41 -3.65
N ARG A 28 18.55 6.83 -4.87
CA ARG A 28 19.20 7.95 -5.58
C ARG A 28 19.09 9.27 -4.82
N ASP A 29 18.02 9.46 -4.07
CA ASP A 29 17.82 10.62 -3.19
C ASP A 29 18.59 10.50 -1.86
N GLY A 30 19.33 9.40 -1.65
CA GLY A 30 20.20 9.20 -0.49
C GLY A 30 19.56 8.47 0.69
N HIS A 31 18.35 7.93 0.55
CA HIS A 31 17.69 7.18 1.63
C HIS A 31 18.20 5.74 1.73
N SER A 32 18.25 5.21 2.96
CA SER A 32 18.37 3.75 3.17
C SER A 32 17.02 3.09 2.93
N VAL A 33 16.89 2.28 1.88
CA VAL A 33 15.63 1.70 1.42
C VAL A 33 15.70 0.19 1.23
N ALA A 34 14.85 -0.53 1.94
CA ALA A 34 14.59 -1.95 1.71
C ALA A 34 13.33 -2.17 0.86
N LEU A 35 13.38 -3.17 -0.02
CA LEU A 35 12.21 -3.69 -0.73
C LEU A 35 11.88 -5.07 -0.18
N VAL A 36 10.64 -5.24 0.31
CA VAL A 36 10.10 -6.52 0.76
C VAL A 36 9.11 -7.02 -0.29
N GLY A 37 9.46 -8.13 -0.93
CA GLY A 37 8.65 -8.78 -1.97
C GLY A 37 7.49 -9.63 -1.44
N GLU A 38 6.76 -10.24 -2.38
CA GLU A 38 5.55 -11.03 -2.15
C GLU A 38 5.92 -12.44 -1.68
N TYR A 39 5.86 -12.71 -0.37
CA TYR A 39 6.22 -14.01 0.19
C TYR A 39 5.35 -15.16 -0.34
N LEU A 40 4.07 -14.89 -0.62
CA LEU A 40 3.17 -15.87 -1.23
C LEU A 40 3.73 -16.40 -2.57
N ARG A 41 4.40 -15.54 -3.34
CA ARG A 41 5.02 -15.94 -4.61
C ARG A 41 6.19 -16.89 -4.35
N GLU A 42 7.07 -16.54 -3.42
CA GLU A 42 8.18 -17.40 -3.00
C GLU A 42 7.70 -18.76 -2.48
N PHE A 43 6.59 -18.79 -1.74
CA PHE A 43 5.98 -20.03 -1.27
C PHE A 43 5.59 -20.91 -2.46
N CYS A 44 4.88 -20.35 -3.44
CA CYS A 44 4.43 -21.12 -4.58
C CYS A 44 5.58 -21.59 -5.46
N ASP A 45 6.62 -20.77 -5.65
CA ASP A 45 7.82 -21.17 -6.40
C ASP A 45 8.56 -22.32 -5.71
N ARG A 46 8.65 -22.26 -4.37
CA ARG A 46 9.30 -23.30 -3.56
C ARG A 46 8.51 -24.62 -3.54
N HIS A 47 7.19 -24.53 -3.44
CA HIS A 47 6.32 -25.70 -3.26
C HIS A 47 5.70 -26.19 -4.58
N ALA A 48 5.90 -25.47 -5.69
CA ALA A 48 5.31 -25.72 -7.00
C ALA A 48 3.78 -25.87 -6.97
N ARG A 49 3.09 -25.14 -6.07
CA ARG A 49 1.63 -25.14 -5.92
C ARG A 49 1.13 -23.88 -5.22
N THR A 50 -0.16 -23.60 -5.33
CA THR A 50 -0.83 -22.60 -4.50
C THR A 50 -0.99 -23.10 -3.04
N PRO A 51 -1.04 -22.19 -2.05
CA PRO A 51 -1.27 -22.55 -0.66
C PRO A 51 -2.72 -23.02 -0.42
N ARG A 52 -2.88 -23.84 0.62
CA ARG A 52 -4.18 -24.24 1.17
C ARG A 52 -4.70 -23.18 2.14
N VAL A 53 -5.98 -23.23 2.47
CA VAL A 53 -6.62 -22.28 3.40
C VAL A 53 -5.94 -22.23 4.77
N ASP A 54 -5.50 -23.38 5.30
CA ASP A 54 -4.81 -23.51 6.59
C ASP A 54 -3.38 -22.93 6.58
N GLU A 55 -2.82 -22.67 5.40
CA GLU A 55 -1.48 -22.11 5.21
C GLU A 55 -1.50 -20.57 5.09
N GLN A 56 -2.65 -19.97 4.76
CA GLN A 56 -2.80 -18.54 4.52
C GLN A 56 -2.39 -17.69 5.72
N ALA A 57 -2.78 -18.09 6.93
CA ALA A 57 -2.47 -17.38 8.17
C ALA A 57 -0.95 -17.29 8.44
N ALA A 58 -0.21 -18.37 8.15
CA ALA A 58 1.24 -18.40 8.32
C ALA A 58 1.94 -17.51 7.29
N ILE A 59 1.47 -17.53 6.04
CA ILE A 59 1.99 -16.70 4.95
C ILE A 59 1.76 -15.21 5.24
N ALA A 60 0.55 -14.84 5.69
CA ALA A 60 0.22 -13.47 6.11
C ALA A 60 1.12 -12.98 7.24
N ARG A 61 1.36 -13.83 8.24
CA ARG A 61 2.24 -13.51 9.38
C ARG A 61 3.68 -13.31 8.94
N GLU A 62 4.21 -14.20 8.11
CA GLU A 62 5.58 -14.09 7.61
C GLU A 62 5.76 -12.82 6.77
N GLN A 63 4.80 -12.46 5.91
CA GLN A 63 4.84 -11.19 5.17
C GLN A 63 4.98 -9.99 6.13
N SER A 64 4.13 -9.90 7.15
CA SER A 64 4.20 -8.83 8.15
C SER A 64 5.52 -8.83 8.94
N GLN A 65 6.05 -10.00 9.29
CA GLN A 65 7.33 -10.12 9.99
C GLN A 65 8.52 -9.64 9.14
N ARG A 66 8.53 -9.95 7.85
CA ARG A 66 9.57 -9.47 6.93
C ARG A 66 9.56 -7.95 6.79
N ILE A 67 8.36 -7.35 6.70
CA ILE A 67 8.20 -5.89 6.69
C ILE A 67 8.74 -5.28 7.98
N ALA A 68 8.36 -5.84 9.13
CA ALA A 68 8.83 -5.36 10.44
C ALA A 68 10.36 -5.45 10.58
N ARG A 69 10.96 -6.59 10.23
CA ARG A 69 12.43 -6.78 10.25
C ARG A 69 13.15 -5.80 9.33
N ALA A 70 12.63 -5.55 8.13
CA ALA A 70 13.21 -4.56 7.23
C ALA A 70 13.15 -3.14 7.81
N ALA A 71 12.10 -2.82 8.56
CA ALA A 71 11.89 -1.53 9.21
C ALA A 71 12.83 -1.30 10.41
N GLU A 72 13.44 -2.34 10.98
CA GLU A 72 14.44 -2.20 12.03
C GLU A 72 15.80 -1.70 11.49
N ALA A 73 16.10 -1.93 10.21
CA ALA A 73 17.41 -1.68 9.62
C ALA A 73 17.45 -0.59 8.54
N ASN A 74 16.29 -0.05 8.12
CA ASN A 74 16.20 0.89 7.00
C ASN A 74 15.29 2.07 7.32
N ASP A 75 15.59 3.23 6.77
CA ASP A 75 14.77 4.45 6.95
C ASP A 75 13.42 4.32 6.27
N ILE A 76 13.39 3.64 5.12
CA ILE A 76 12.20 3.41 4.31
C ILE A 76 12.10 1.93 3.94
N VAL A 77 10.90 1.38 4.06
CA VAL A 77 10.56 0.04 3.55
C VAL A 77 9.48 0.18 2.50
N ILE A 78 9.76 -0.31 1.30
CA ILE A 78 8.75 -0.52 0.26
C ILE A 78 8.24 -1.95 0.38
N ALA A 79 6.95 -2.14 0.66
CA ALA A 79 6.33 -3.45 0.81
C ALA A 79 5.43 -3.78 -0.39
N ASP A 80 5.89 -4.66 -1.27
CA ASP A 80 5.12 -5.27 -2.36
C ASP A 80 4.98 -6.77 -2.07
N THR A 81 4.04 -7.24 -1.26
CA THR A 81 2.82 -6.55 -0.81
C THR A 81 2.66 -6.65 0.71
N THR A 82 1.44 -6.62 1.25
CA THR A 82 1.16 -6.76 2.68
C THR A 82 0.23 -7.94 2.98
N ALA A 83 0.07 -8.27 4.26
CA ALA A 83 -0.90 -9.25 4.74
C ALA A 83 -2.34 -8.95 4.29
N LEU A 84 -2.67 -7.69 3.96
CA LEU A 84 -3.99 -7.31 3.45
C LEU A 84 -4.30 -8.01 2.12
N MET A 85 -3.34 -8.10 1.22
CA MET A 85 -3.56 -8.79 -0.06
C MET A 85 -3.77 -10.28 0.15
N ILE A 86 -3.06 -10.89 1.11
CA ILE A 86 -3.21 -12.31 1.45
C ILE A 86 -4.61 -12.57 2.02
N ALA A 87 -5.11 -11.71 2.92
CA ALA A 87 -6.47 -11.80 3.42
C ALA A 87 -7.53 -11.64 2.31
N VAL A 88 -7.34 -10.69 1.38
CA VAL A 88 -8.24 -10.50 0.24
C VAL A 88 -8.31 -11.72 -0.68
N TYR A 89 -7.16 -12.31 -1.01
CA TYR A 89 -7.14 -13.52 -1.84
C TYR A 89 -7.67 -14.75 -1.08
N SER A 90 -7.49 -14.82 0.24
CA SER A 90 -8.11 -15.88 1.06
C SER A 90 -9.64 -15.82 1.02
N GLU A 91 -10.23 -14.62 1.11
CA GLU A 91 -11.67 -14.44 0.92
C GLU A 91 -12.10 -14.82 -0.50
N GLN A 92 -11.38 -14.35 -1.51
CA GLN A 92 -11.73 -14.57 -2.92
C GLN A 92 -11.73 -16.06 -3.31
N VAL A 93 -10.73 -16.81 -2.84
CA VAL A 93 -10.53 -18.22 -3.24
C VAL A 93 -11.25 -19.19 -2.31
N PHE A 94 -11.26 -18.92 -1.00
CA PHE A 94 -11.76 -19.87 0.01
C PHE A 94 -12.98 -19.37 0.79
N GLY A 95 -13.41 -18.12 0.58
CA GLY A 95 -14.44 -17.48 1.41
C GLY A 95 -13.96 -17.19 2.84
N ASP A 96 -12.66 -17.30 3.12
CA ASP A 96 -12.10 -17.13 4.45
C ASP A 96 -11.83 -15.66 4.77
N ARG A 97 -12.59 -15.13 5.72
CA ARG A 97 -12.47 -13.75 6.21
C ARG A 97 -11.70 -13.64 7.53
N SER A 98 -11.24 -14.74 8.11
CA SER A 98 -10.63 -14.76 9.45
C SER A 98 -9.33 -13.96 9.55
N LEU A 99 -8.66 -13.70 8.42
CA LEU A 99 -7.37 -13.00 8.38
C LEU A 99 -7.49 -11.47 8.46
N TYR A 100 -8.68 -10.91 8.18
CA TYR A 100 -8.83 -9.46 7.99
C TYR A 100 -8.42 -8.64 9.21
N ASP A 101 -8.78 -9.05 10.42
CA ASP A 101 -8.50 -8.24 11.61
C ASP A 101 -6.99 -8.04 11.80
N SER A 102 -6.22 -9.14 11.72
CA SER A 102 -4.75 -9.09 11.81
C SER A 102 -4.11 -8.36 10.64
N ALA A 103 -4.67 -8.48 9.44
CA ALA A 103 -4.15 -7.86 8.22
C ALA A 103 -4.40 -6.34 8.20
N ILE A 104 -5.58 -5.90 8.67
CA ILE A 104 -5.95 -4.50 8.84
C ILE A 104 -5.04 -3.87 9.90
N GLU A 105 -4.81 -4.55 11.02
CA GLU A 105 -3.93 -4.03 12.06
C GLU A 105 -2.49 -3.86 11.56
N ALA A 106 -1.95 -4.86 10.84
CA ALA A 106 -0.64 -4.72 10.20
C ALA A 106 -0.62 -3.58 9.17
N GLN A 107 -1.69 -3.39 8.40
CA GLN A 107 -1.79 -2.31 7.42
C GLN A 107 -1.84 -0.91 8.07
N ARG A 108 -2.46 -0.77 9.26
CA ARG A 108 -2.45 0.50 10.02
C ARG A 108 -1.06 0.94 10.42
N GLY A 109 -0.13 0.01 10.59
CA GLY A 109 1.29 0.30 10.85
C GLY A 109 2.03 0.91 9.64
N CYS A 110 1.43 0.90 8.44
CA CYS A 110 2.04 1.49 7.26
C CYS A 110 1.88 3.02 7.24
N THR A 111 2.95 3.74 6.91
CA THR A 111 2.92 5.21 6.78
C THR A 111 2.06 5.66 5.60
N LEU A 112 2.12 4.93 4.49
CA LEU A 112 1.37 5.21 3.28
C LEU A 112 0.92 3.91 2.64
N THR A 113 -0.32 3.89 2.15
CA THR A 113 -0.85 2.82 1.32
C THR A 113 -1.04 3.34 -0.11
N LEU A 114 -0.37 2.71 -1.07
CA LEU A 114 -0.53 2.94 -2.50
C LEU A 114 -1.42 1.84 -3.09
N LEU A 115 -2.57 2.22 -3.67
CA LEU A 115 -3.47 1.31 -4.36
C LEU A 115 -3.28 1.45 -5.87
N THR A 116 -2.74 0.41 -6.53
CA THR A 116 -2.53 0.45 -7.98
C THR A 116 -3.84 0.36 -8.77
N ALA A 117 -4.02 1.21 -9.77
CA ALA A 117 -5.16 1.19 -10.69
C ALA A 117 -5.12 0.01 -11.69
N LEU A 118 -6.24 -0.21 -12.39
CA LEU A 118 -6.44 -1.26 -13.40
C LEU A 118 -6.23 -0.75 -14.83
N ASP A 119 -5.33 0.22 -15.00
CA ASP A 119 -5.11 0.99 -16.23
C ASP A 119 -3.96 0.45 -17.10
N ILE A 120 -3.30 -0.62 -16.66
CA ILE A 120 -2.33 -1.36 -17.46
C ILE A 120 -2.91 -2.67 -18.01
N PRO A 121 -2.46 -3.13 -19.19
CA PRO A 121 -2.82 -4.45 -19.72
C PRO A 121 -2.45 -5.56 -18.74
N TRP A 122 -3.37 -6.50 -18.54
CA TRP A 122 -3.08 -7.70 -17.74
C TRP A 122 -2.04 -8.56 -18.46
N GLN A 123 -1.14 -9.14 -17.69
CA GLN A 123 -0.12 -10.07 -18.17
C GLN A 123 -0.20 -11.35 -17.34
N ALA A 124 -0.12 -12.50 -18.00
CA ALA A 124 -0.02 -13.79 -17.33
C ALA A 124 1.35 -13.89 -16.66
N ASP A 125 1.37 -14.26 -15.38
CA ASP A 125 2.60 -14.38 -14.60
C ASP A 125 2.52 -15.58 -13.65
N GLY A 126 2.90 -16.76 -14.14
CA GLY A 126 3.04 -17.97 -13.33
C GLY A 126 1.71 -18.63 -12.91
N LEU A 127 1.81 -19.51 -11.90
CA LEU A 127 0.75 -20.44 -11.46
C LEU A 127 -0.36 -19.80 -10.59
N GLN A 128 -0.18 -18.55 -10.16
CA GLN A 128 -1.01 -17.94 -9.10
C GLN A 128 -2.03 -16.92 -9.62
N ARG A 129 -2.09 -16.72 -10.94
CA ARG A 129 -2.90 -15.63 -11.54
C ARG A 129 -4.15 -16.19 -12.18
N ASP A 130 -5.30 -15.75 -11.69
CA ASP A 130 -6.61 -16.30 -12.09
C ASP A 130 -7.12 -15.69 -13.41
N GLY A 131 -6.66 -14.49 -13.78
CA GLY A 131 -6.99 -13.84 -15.04
C GLY A 131 -7.50 -12.40 -14.89
N PRO A 132 -7.64 -11.67 -16.01
CA PRO A 132 -8.03 -10.26 -15.99
C PRO A 132 -9.38 -10.01 -15.30
N GLN A 133 -10.29 -10.97 -15.33
CA GLN A 133 -11.64 -10.90 -14.75
C GLN A 133 -11.65 -10.79 -13.22
N VAL A 134 -10.60 -11.22 -12.52
CA VAL A 134 -10.56 -11.13 -11.05
C VAL A 134 -10.11 -9.76 -10.54
N ARG A 135 -9.58 -8.90 -11.42
CA ARG A 135 -8.99 -7.61 -11.01
C ARG A 135 -9.99 -6.65 -10.38
N GLU A 136 -11.18 -6.53 -10.95
CA GLU A 136 -12.24 -5.67 -10.43
C GLU A 136 -12.77 -6.15 -9.06
N PRO A 137 -13.17 -7.43 -8.90
CA PRO A 137 -13.56 -7.98 -7.60
C PRO A 137 -12.50 -7.80 -6.52
N VAL A 138 -11.23 -8.13 -6.83
CA VAL A 138 -10.12 -7.98 -5.88
C VAL A 138 -9.93 -6.52 -5.48
N THR A 139 -10.01 -5.59 -6.44
CA THR A 139 -9.90 -4.16 -6.15
C THR A 139 -11.04 -3.68 -5.24
N ALA A 140 -12.26 -4.16 -5.44
CA ALA A 140 -13.39 -3.86 -4.58
C ALA A 140 -13.18 -4.39 -3.15
N LEU A 141 -12.68 -5.63 -3.00
CA LEU A 141 -12.36 -6.21 -1.69
C LEU A 141 -11.25 -5.45 -0.97
N VAL A 142 -10.20 -5.02 -1.67
CA VAL A 142 -9.13 -4.19 -1.08
C VAL A 142 -9.70 -2.86 -0.57
N ARG A 143 -10.51 -2.16 -1.38
CA ARG A 143 -11.13 -0.89 -0.97
C ARG A 143 -12.07 -1.07 0.21
N ALA A 144 -12.86 -2.15 0.22
CA ALA A 144 -13.74 -2.47 1.33
C ALA A 144 -12.94 -2.75 2.62
N ALA A 145 -11.83 -3.49 2.53
CA ALA A 145 -11.00 -3.79 3.68
C ALA A 145 -10.28 -2.55 4.24
N LEU A 146 -9.74 -1.69 3.37
CA LEU A 146 -9.17 -0.39 3.77
C LEU A 146 -10.23 0.51 4.40
N GLY A 147 -11.43 0.55 3.83
CA GLY A 147 -12.58 1.29 4.37
C GLY A 147 -13.01 0.80 5.75
N ARG A 148 -13.13 -0.52 5.95
CA ARG A 148 -13.40 -1.13 7.27
C ARG A 148 -12.34 -0.78 8.30
N GLY A 149 -11.07 -0.69 7.88
CA GLY A 149 -9.95 -0.34 8.73
C GLY A 149 -9.84 1.15 9.08
N GLY A 150 -10.56 2.03 8.37
CA GLY A 150 -10.37 3.48 8.42
C GLY A 150 -9.02 3.92 7.84
N ILE A 151 -8.45 3.16 6.90
CA ILE A 151 -7.09 3.36 6.40
C ILE A 151 -7.13 4.18 5.10
N GLY A 152 -6.49 5.35 5.13
CA GLY A 152 -6.29 6.18 3.93
C GLY A 152 -5.33 5.53 2.93
N TYR A 153 -5.56 5.79 1.64
CA TYR A 153 -4.71 5.32 0.56
C TYR A 153 -4.68 6.30 -0.61
N SER A 154 -3.58 6.29 -1.36
CA SER A 154 -3.44 7.05 -2.62
C SER A 154 -3.54 6.09 -3.80
N VAL A 155 -4.39 6.39 -4.77
CA VAL A 155 -4.50 5.60 -6.01
C VAL A 155 -3.35 5.97 -6.94
N VAL A 156 -2.63 4.96 -7.43
CA VAL A 156 -1.54 5.14 -8.40
C VAL A 156 -2.01 4.66 -9.78
N ALA A 157 -2.18 5.63 -10.67
CA ALA A 157 -2.56 5.46 -12.07
C ALA A 157 -1.50 6.05 -13.02
N GLY A 158 -1.60 5.73 -14.29
CA GLY A 158 -0.67 6.08 -15.37
C GLY A 158 0.15 4.89 -15.84
N THR A 159 0.93 5.11 -16.90
CA THR A 159 1.85 4.12 -17.48
C THR A 159 3.27 4.68 -17.56
N GLY A 160 4.26 3.79 -17.51
CA GLY A 160 5.67 4.15 -17.60
C GLY A 160 6.09 5.23 -16.59
N PRO A 161 6.90 6.23 -16.98
CA PRO A 161 7.43 7.25 -16.07
C PRO A 161 6.37 8.05 -15.31
N SER A 162 5.21 8.31 -15.92
CA SER A 162 4.13 9.09 -15.28
C SER A 162 3.63 8.43 -14.00
N ARG A 163 3.55 7.10 -14.01
CA ARG A 163 3.09 6.29 -12.90
C ARG A 163 4.04 6.39 -11.69
N LEU A 164 5.34 6.30 -11.96
CA LEU A 164 6.37 6.50 -10.95
C LEU A 164 6.31 7.92 -10.39
N SER A 165 6.16 8.94 -11.24
CA SER A 165 6.03 10.34 -10.79
C SER A 165 4.85 10.54 -9.84
N HIS A 166 3.67 9.98 -10.14
CA HIS A 166 2.51 10.06 -9.26
C HIS A 166 2.75 9.35 -7.91
N ALA A 167 3.36 8.16 -7.93
CA ALA A 167 3.70 7.44 -6.71
C ALA A 167 4.73 8.20 -5.86
N LEU A 168 5.78 8.75 -6.48
CA LEU A 168 6.79 9.55 -5.79
C LEU A 168 6.19 10.81 -5.16
N LEU A 169 5.24 11.46 -5.82
CA LEU A 169 4.55 12.62 -5.24
C LEU A 169 3.85 12.24 -3.92
N ALA A 170 3.10 11.13 -3.91
CA ALA A 170 2.44 10.63 -2.71
C ALA A 170 3.45 10.23 -1.62
N VAL A 171 4.53 9.53 -2.00
CA VAL A 171 5.60 9.14 -1.07
C VAL A 171 6.29 10.35 -0.46
N ARG A 172 6.74 11.32 -1.27
CA ARG A 172 7.39 12.54 -0.77
C ARG A 172 6.47 13.30 0.17
N HIS A 173 5.19 13.45 -0.17
CA HIS A 173 4.21 14.06 0.72
C HIS A 173 4.12 13.30 2.06
N ALA A 174 4.05 11.97 2.04
CA ALA A 174 4.00 11.16 3.26
C ALA A 174 5.30 11.20 4.09
N LEU A 175 6.46 11.36 3.43
CA LEU A 175 7.76 11.53 4.09
C LEU A 175 7.95 12.92 4.70
N LEU A 176 7.30 13.95 4.14
CA LEU A 176 7.31 15.34 4.64
C LEU A 176 6.25 15.60 5.72
N ALA A 177 5.11 14.92 5.67
CA ALA A 177 4.03 15.01 6.65
C ALA A 177 4.41 14.88 8.15
N PRO A 178 5.53 14.26 8.59
CA PRO A 178 6.02 14.42 9.97
C PRO A 178 6.26 15.86 10.39
N SER A 179 6.60 16.77 9.48
CA SER A 179 6.94 18.14 9.87
C SER A 179 5.73 18.90 10.40
N LEU A 180 4.51 18.69 9.92
CA LEU A 180 3.37 19.53 10.33
C LEU A 180 2.80 19.19 11.70
N LEU A 181 2.76 17.92 12.09
CA LEU A 181 2.29 17.52 13.43
C LEU A 181 3.38 17.71 14.50
N ASP A 182 4.65 17.50 14.14
CA ASP A 182 5.77 17.78 15.04
C ASP A 182 6.03 19.30 15.16
N GLU A 183 5.86 20.10 14.09
CA GLU A 183 5.91 21.59 14.14
C GLU A 183 4.72 22.16 14.92
N ALA A 184 3.51 21.65 14.73
CA ALA A 184 2.34 22.07 15.50
C ALA A 184 2.48 21.76 17.00
N ARG A 185 3.19 20.67 17.34
CA ARG A 185 3.54 20.31 18.73
C ARG A 185 4.72 21.14 19.28
N ALA A 186 5.71 21.45 18.44
CA ALA A 186 6.89 22.23 18.82
C ALA A 186 6.60 23.74 18.91
N ASN A 187 5.55 24.23 18.25
CA ASN A 187 5.17 25.64 18.25
C ASN A 187 3.67 25.82 18.50
N PRO A 188 3.21 25.78 19.78
CA PRO A 188 1.80 25.91 20.13
C PRO A 188 1.21 27.31 19.81
N ARG A 189 2.00 28.24 19.27
CA ARG A 189 1.55 29.58 18.87
C ARG A 189 0.93 29.65 17.48
N TRP A 190 0.99 28.58 16.68
CA TRP A 190 0.36 28.52 15.36
C TRP A 190 -0.89 27.63 15.41
N GLN A 191 -1.83 28.02 16.27
CA GLN A 191 -3.21 27.59 16.15
C GLN A 191 -3.85 28.35 14.98
N TRP A 192 -3.93 27.71 13.80
CA TRP A 192 -4.86 28.16 12.77
C TRP A 192 -6.28 27.86 13.26
N VAL A 193 -6.83 28.77 14.05
CA VAL A 193 -8.26 28.84 14.30
C VAL A 193 -8.86 29.60 13.11
N CYS A 194 -9.20 28.87 12.04
CA CYS A 194 -10.21 29.40 11.13
C CYS A 194 -11.56 29.21 11.81
N GLU A 195 -12.01 30.25 12.51
CA GLU A 195 -13.32 30.30 13.20
C GLU A 195 -14.53 30.23 12.23
N ARG A 196 -14.30 30.11 10.91
CA ARG A 196 -15.35 30.13 9.87
C ARG A 196 -15.26 29.03 8.79
N CYS A 197 -14.43 27.99 8.96
CA CYS A 197 -14.29 26.94 7.94
C CYS A 197 -15.43 25.90 7.92
N GLY A 198 -16.61 26.26 8.41
CA GLY A 198 -17.83 25.44 8.38
C GLY A 198 -19.00 26.11 7.67
N ASP A 199 -18.79 27.25 7.01
CA ASP A 199 -19.85 28.03 6.39
C ASP A 199 -19.91 27.79 4.87
N ALA A 200 -21.03 27.24 4.40
CA ALA A 200 -21.22 26.83 3.01
C ALA A 200 -21.32 28.00 2.01
N GLU A 201 -21.28 29.26 2.48
CA GLU A 201 -21.27 30.44 1.62
C GLU A 201 -19.87 30.87 1.15
N CYS A 202 -18.78 30.28 1.68
CA CYS A 202 -17.42 30.66 1.28
C CYS A 202 -16.97 30.10 -0.10
N GLU A 203 -17.72 29.18 -0.71
CA GLU A 203 -17.37 28.58 -2.01
C GLU A 203 -17.84 29.37 -3.24
N ARG A 204 -18.51 30.53 -3.09
CA ARG A 204 -19.13 31.22 -4.25
C ARG A 204 -18.40 32.39 -4.86
N HIS A 205 -17.23 32.79 -4.38
CA HIS A 205 -16.51 33.89 -5.01
C HIS A 205 -15.04 33.53 -5.10
N LEU A 206 -14.62 33.07 -6.28
CA LEU A 206 -13.31 33.33 -6.89
C LEU A 206 -13.27 32.69 -8.29
N LEU A 207 -14.07 33.24 -9.20
CA LEU A 207 -13.65 33.36 -10.59
C LEU A 207 -13.76 34.84 -10.93
N PRO A 208 -12.68 35.53 -11.36
CA PRO A 208 -12.86 36.68 -12.23
C PRO A 208 -13.51 36.25 -13.55
#